data_AF-A0A699YR03-F1
#
_entry.id   AF-A0A699YR03-F1
#
_cell.length_a   1.000
_cell.length_b   1.000
_cell.length_c   1.000
_cell.angle_alpha   90.00
_cell.angle_beta   90.00
_cell.angle_gamma   90.00
#
_symmetry.space_group_name_H-M   'P 1'
#
loop_
_entity.id
_entity.type
_entity.pdbx_description
1 polymer ?
#
loop_
_entity_poly.entity_id
_entity_poly.type
_entity_poly.pdbx_seq_one_letter_code
_entity_poly.pdbx_strand_id
1 'polypeptide(L)'
;GGWLHKVTAAWQAGRVSNFDYLLYLNLAAGRSFNDLAQWPVFPWVLANYVTSHLDLNDPANFRDLSKPVGALNPARLKDFKKRYVMYWLLRAAPAHMLRLQNGRFDAADRLFLSVQ
;
A
#
# COMPACT_ATOMS: atom_id res chain seq x y z
N GLY A 1 2.40 -13.66 -19.89
CA GLY A 1 1.66 -14.92 -20.13
C GLY A 1 0.33 -14.62 -20.80
N GLY A 2 -0.06 -15.35 -21.84
CA GLY A 2 -1.23 -15.02 -22.67
C GLY A 2 -2.59 -15.07 -21.95
N TRP A 3 -2.69 -15.78 -20.81
CA TRP A 3 -3.91 -15.86 -20.02
C TRP A 3 -4.26 -14.53 -19.32
N LEU A 4 -3.26 -13.79 -18.82
CA LEU A 4 -3.51 -12.54 -18.10
C LEU A 4 -4.12 -11.48 -19.02
N HIS A 5 -3.71 -11.44 -20.29
CA HIS A 5 -4.31 -10.56 -21.28
C HIS A 5 -5.80 -10.85 -21.50
N LYS A 6 -6.19 -12.13 -21.55
CA LYS A 6 -7.60 -12.54 -21.66
C LYS A 6 -8.40 -12.12 -20.43
N VAL A 7 -7.82 -12.27 -19.24
CA VAL A 7 -8.44 -11.85 -17.97
C VAL A 7 -8.60 -10.33 -17.92
N THR A 8 -7.59 -9.56 -18.34
CA THR A 8 -7.69 -8.09 -18.44
C THR A 8 -8.81 -7.67 -19.38
N ALA A 9 -8.93 -8.29 -20.56
CA ALA A 9 -10.00 -7.98 -21.50
C ALA A 9 -11.39 -8.34 -20.93
N ALA A 10 -11.49 -9.44 -20.17
CA ALA A 10 -12.74 -9.83 -19.51
C ALA A 10 -13.13 -8.86 -18.39
N TRP A 11 -12.17 -8.38 -17.59
CA TRP A 11 -12.38 -7.35 -16.58
C TRP A 11 -12.81 -6.01 -17.19
N GLN A 12 -12.13 -5.55 -18.25
CA GLN A 12 -12.51 -4.33 -18.97
C GLN A 12 -13.92 -4.42 -19.57
N ALA A 13 -14.36 -5.61 -19.96
CA ALA A 13 -15.71 -5.87 -20.45
C ALA A 13 -16.75 -6.11 -19.33
N GLY A 14 -16.37 -5.97 -18.04
CA GLY A 14 -17.26 -6.17 -16.90
C GLY A 14 -17.64 -7.63 -16.61
N ARG A 15 -16.97 -8.61 -17.24
CA ARG A 15 -17.22 -10.05 -17.02
C ARG A 15 -16.44 -10.62 -15.84
N VAL A 16 -15.47 -9.87 -15.32
CA VAL A 16 -14.65 -10.22 -14.15
C VAL A 16 -14.73 -9.04 -13.19
N SER A 17 -14.98 -9.32 -11.91
CA SER A 17 -15.08 -8.27 -10.89
C SER A 17 -13.72 -7.62 -10.60
N ASN A 18 -13.72 -6.43 -9.98
CA ASN A 18 -12.47 -5.81 -9.52
C ASN A 18 -11.72 -6.70 -8.52
N PHE A 19 -12.44 -7.40 -7.64
CA PHE A 19 -11.86 -8.30 -6.64
C PHE A 19 -11.12 -9.46 -7.32
N ASP A 20 -11.79 -10.15 -8.24
CA ASP A 20 -11.20 -11.29 -8.97
C ASP A 20 -10.02 -10.84 -9.82
N TYR A 21 -10.15 -9.68 -10.50
CA TYR A 21 -9.07 -9.15 -11.32
C TYR A 21 -7.82 -8.85 -10.48
N LEU A 22 -7.97 -8.23 -9.31
CA LEU A 22 -6.87 -8.01 -8.37
C LEU A 22 -6.27 -9.34 -7.88
N LEU A 23 -7.08 -10.37 -7.66
CA LEU A 23 -6.57 -11.69 -7.28
C LEU A 23 -5.73 -12.32 -8.42
N TYR A 24 -6.18 -12.22 -9.67
CA TYR A 24 -5.42 -12.68 -10.83
C TYR A 24 -4.10 -11.91 -11.00
N LEU A 25 -4.09 -10.61 -10.75
CA LEU A 25 -2.85 -9.81 -10.75
C LEU A 25 -1.89 -10.27 -9.65
N ASN A 26 -2.39 -10.53 -8.45
CA ASN A 26 -1.59 -11.08 -7.35
C ASN A 26 -0.98 -12.43 -7.71
N LEU A 27 -1.78 -13.36 -8.26
CA LEU A 27 -1.32 -14.66 -8.72
C LEU A 27 -0.24 -14.53 -9.80
N ALA A 28 -0.45 -13.66 -10.79
CA ALA A 28 0.52 -13.42 -11.86
C ALA A 28 1.85 -12.82 -11.35
N ALA A 29 1.81 -12.10 -10.23
CA ALA A 29 2.98 -11.55 -9.55
C ALA A 29 3.66 -12.56 -8.59
N GLY A 30 3.23 -13.83 -8.57
CA GLY A 30 3.80 -14.89 -7.74
C GLY A 30 3.26 -14.94 -6.31
N ARG A 31 2.25 -14.15 -5.97
CA ARG A 31 1.68 -14.13 -4.62
C ARG A 31 0.77 -15.33 -4.38
N SER A 32 0.79 -15.84 -3.16
CA SER A 32 -0.02 -17.00 -2.76
C SER A 32 -0.49 -16.89 -1.31
N PHE A 33 -1.53 -17.65 -0.98
CA PHE A 33 -2.00 -17.80 0.39
C PHE A 33 -1.17 -18.80 1.22
N ASN A 34 -0.07 -19.32 0.66
CA ASN A 34 0.78 -20.31 1.33
C ASN A 34 2.07 -19.69 1.91
N ASP A 35 2.43 -18.47 1.49
CA ASP A 35 3.59 -17.74 1.98
C ASP A 35 3.16 -16.36 2.52
N LEU A 36 3.31 -16.17 3.83
CA LEU A 36 2.97 -14.92 4.51
C LEU A 36 3.82 -13.74 4.01
N ALA A 37 5.05 -13.96 3.56
CA ALA A 37 5.90 -12.91 3.01
C ALA A 37 5.44 -12.45 1.62
N GLN A 38 4.66 -13.28 0.92
CA GLN A 38 4.14 -13.04 -0.43
C GLN A 38 2.61 -13.11 -0.49
N TRP A 39 1.94 -12.72 0.60
CA TRP A 39 0.48 -12.72 0.66
C TRP A 39 -0.13 -11.77 -0.39
N PRO A 40 -1.32 -12.06 -0.92
CA PRO A 40 -2.03 -11.15 -1.82
C PRO A 40 -2.23 -9.75 -1.22
N VAL A 41 -2.01 -8.73 -2.04
CA VAL A 41 -2.14 -7.32 -1.67
C VAL A 41 -3.38 -6.72 -2.30
N PHE A 42 -4.16 -6.02 -1.47
CA PHE A 42 -5.34 -5.27 -1.88
C PHE A 42 -5.20 -3.80 -1.45
N PRO A 43 -5.68 -2.84 -2.26
CA PRO A 43 -5.66 -1.44 -1.87
C PRO A 43 -6.73 -1.15 -0.82
N TRP A 44 -6.42 -0.24 0.09
CA TRP A 44 -7.45 0.49 0.84
C TRP A 44 -8.30 1.29 -0.15
N VAL A 45 -9.62 1.18 -0.08
CA VAL A 45 -10.53 1.86 -1.02
C VAL A 45 -11.21 3.05 -0.37
N LEU A 46 -11.67 2.90 0.87
CA LEU A 46 -12.31 3.97 1.63
C LEU A 46 -11.28 4.83 2.35
N ALA A 47 -11.60 6.10 2.50
CA ALA A 47 -10.81 7.07 3.27
C ALA A 47 -11.53 7.56 4.53
N ASN A 48 -12.86 7.43 4.59
CA ASN A 48 -13.69 7.87 5.70
C ASN A 48 -14.20 6.68 6.53
N TYR A 49 -13.75 6.62 7.79
CA TYR A 49 -14.17 5.62 8.78
C TYR A 49 -14.80 6.27 10.04
N VAL A 50 -15.04 7.59 10.00
CA VAL A 50 -15.46 8.37 11.18
C VAL A 50 -16.97 8.61 11.18
N THR A 51 -17.57 8.84 10.01
CA THR A 51 -19.00 9.16 9.93
C THR A 51 -19.87 7.93 10.11
N SER A 52 -21.05 8.10 10.74
CA SER A 52 -22.01 7.02 10.92
C SER A 52 -22.68 6.56 9.63
N HIS A 53 -22.71 7.44 8.62
CA HIS A 53 -23.21 7.15 7.28
C HIS A 53 -22.11 7.39 6.25
N LEU A 54 -22.00 6.46 5.29
CA LEU A 54 -21.01 6.50 4.22
C LEU A 54 -21.73 6.63 2.88
N ASP A 55 -21.61 7.80 2.24
CA ASP A 55 -22.16 8.01 0.90
C ASP A 55 -21.15 7.55 -0.16
N LEU A 56 -21.51 6.52 -0.92
CA LEU A 56 -20.67 5.95 -1.97
C LEU A 56 -20.67 6.78 -3.27
N ASN A 57 -21.50 7.83 -3.34
CA ASN A 57 -21.49 8.77 -4.47
C ASN A 57 -20.55 9.95 -4.22
N ASP A 58 -20.11 10.17 -2.98
CA ASP A 58 -19.17 11.23 -2.64
C ASP A 58 -17.71 10.77 -2.88
N PRO A 59 -16.99 11.37 -3.85
CA PRO A 59 -15.59 11.03 -4.12
C PRO A 59 -14.65 11.23 -2.93
N ALA A 60 -15.00 12.10 -1.97
CA ALA A 60 -14.18 12.35 -0.78
C ALA A 60 -14.11 11.13 0.17
N ASN A 61 -15.06 10.21 0.07
CA ASN A 61 -15.06 8.98 0.85
C ASN A 61 -14.09 7.92 0.31
N PHE A 62 -13.50 8.14 -0.86
CA PHE A 62 -12.59 7.21 -1.51
C PHE A 62 -11.13 7.68 -1.48
N ARG A 63 -10.23 6.72 -1.31
CA ARG A 63 -8.80 6.95 -1.38
C ARG A 63 -8.37 7.24 -2.82
N ASP A 64 -7.51 8.22 -2.99
CA ASP A 64 -6.80 8.46 -4.25
C ASP A 64 -5.89 7.25 -4.58
N LEU A 65 -6.35 6.38 -5.48
CA LEU A 65 -5.67 5.15 -5.89
C LEU A 65 -4.42 5.42 -6.75
N SER A 66 -4.25 6.63 -7.29
CA SER A 66 -3.07 7.01 -8.07
C SER A 66 -1.81 7.17 -7.21
N LYS A 67 -1.99 7.31 -5.88
CA LYS A 67 -0.92 7.52 -4.91
C LYS A 67 -0.69 6.28 -4.05
N PRO A 68 0.58 5.97 -3.67
CA PRO A 68 0.84 4.99 -2.63
C PRO A 68 0.41 5.51 -1.26
N VAL A 69 0.14 4.61 -0.30
CA VAL A 69 -0.32 4.97 1.07
C VAL A 69 0.60 5.99 1.75
N GLY A 70 1.91 5.84 1.60
CA GLY A 70 2.90 6.75 2.19
C GLY A 70 2.87 8.18 1.65
N ALA A 71 2.21 8.42 0.50
CA ALA A 71 2.10 9.72 -0.15
C ALA A 71 0.76 10.43 0.08
N LEU A 72 -0.19 9.78 0.79
CA LEU A 72 -1.51 10.37 1.06
C LEU A 72 -1.42 11.54 2.05
N ASN A 73 -0.55 11.43 3.06
CA ASN A 73 -0.31 12.49 4.03
C ASN A 73 0.87 13.38 3.56
N PRO A 74 0.65 14.67 3.27
CA PRO A 74 1.70 15.57 2.76
C PRO A 74 2.90 15.73 3.70
N ALA A 75 2.67 15.75 5.02
CA ALA A 75 3.74 15.83 6.01
C ALA A 75 4.59 14.55 5.98
N ARG A 76 3.93 13.38 5.97
CA ARG A 76 4.62 12.08 5.86
C ARG A 76 5.38 11.96 4.54
N LEU A 77 4.82 12.46 3.45
CA LEU A 77 5.46 12.51 2.13
C LEU A 77 6.74 13.37 2.16
N LYS A 78 6.70 14.54 2.80
CA LYS A 78 7.88 15.40 2.98
C LYS A 78 9.00 14.65 3.71
N ASP A 79 8.67 13.93 4.77
CA ASP A 79 9.65 13.14 5.54
C ASP A 79 10.17 11.93 4.76
N PHE A 80 9.33 11.27 3.96
CA PHE A 80 9.77 10.22 3.04
C PHE A 80 10.78 10.75 2.00
N LYS A 81 10.50 11.90 1.38
CA LYS A 81 11.43 12.52 0.43
C LYS A 81 12.78 12.85 1.08
N LYS A 82 12.77 13.44 2.28
CA LYS A 82 14.00 13.68 3.05
C LYS A 82 14.77 12.40 3.32
N ARG A 83 14.10 11.36 3.83
CA ARG A 83 14.73 10.05 4.11
C ARG A 83 15.30 9.40 2.86
N TYR A 84 14.61 9.48 1.72
CA TYR A 84 15.12 8.95 0.46
C TYR A 84 16.46 9.57 0.06
N VAL A 85 16.57 10.90 0.13
CA VAL A 85 17.84 11.62 -0.13
C VAL A 85 18.91 11.21 0.88
N MET A 86 18.56 11.13 2.17
CA MET A 86 19.51 10.72 3.22
C MET A 86 20.01 9.29 3.01
N TYR A 87 19.14 8.34 2.66
CA TYR A 87 19.55 6.96 2.35
C TYR A 87 20.41 6.88 1.09
N TRP A 88 20.13 7.71 0.08
CA TRP A 88 20.98 7.79 -1.11
C TRP A 88 22.39 8.30 -0.76
N LEU A 89 22.48 9.40 0.00
CA LEU A 89 23.76 9.93 0.49
C LEU A 89 24.51 8.91 1.35
N LEU A 90 23.80 8.16 2.19
CA LEU A 90 24.38 7.13 3.03
C LEU A 90 24.96 5.97 2.23
N ARG A 91 24.29 5.55 1.14
CA ARG A 91 24.84 4.55 0.22
C ARG A 91 26.06 5.07 -0.55
N ALA A 92 26.11 6.36 -0.85
CA ALA A 92 27.25 7.00 -1.50
C ALA A 92 28.46 7.18 -0.55
N ALA A 93 28.22 7.35 0.76
CA ALA A 93 29.25 7.56 1.77
C ALA A 93 28.98 6.77 3.07
N PRO A 94 29.17 5.43 3.07
CA PRO A 94 28.75 4.54 4.16
C PRO A 94 29.45 4.78 5.51
N ALA A 95 30.61 5.45 5.51
CA ALA A 95 31.33 5.80 6.74
C ALA A 95 30.53 6.70 7.70
N HIS A 96 29.43 7.31 7.26
CA HIS A 96 28.60 8.23 8.06
C HIS A 96 27.39 7.52 8.72
N MET A 97 27.26 6.19 8.59
CA MET A 97 26.10 5.38 9.00
C MET A 97 25.92 5.20 10.51
N LEU A 98 27.00 5.26 11.29
CA LEU A 98 27.05 4.78 12.68
C LEU A 98 26.35 5.67 13.72
N ARG A 99 25.71 6.78 13.34
CA ARG A 99 25.11 7.74 14.30
C ARG A 99 23.58 7.81 14.32
N LEU A 100 22.87 6.91 13.64
CA LEU A 100 21.42 7.07 13.40
C LEU A 100 20.49 6.07 14.12
N GLN A 101 21.00 5.05 14.80
CA GLN A 101 20.16 4.03 15.44
C GLN A 101 20.15 4.18 16.96
N ASN A 102 19.26 5.05 17.46
CA ASN A 102 19.09 5.33 18.89
C ASN A 102 18.37 4.19 19.68
N GLY A 103 18.73 2.93 19.39
CA GLY A 103 18.63 1.76 20.30
C GLY A 103 17.30 1.38 20.98
N ARG A 104 16.14 1.87 20.55
CA ARG A 104 14.87 1.56 21.24
C ARG A 104 14.09 0.42 20.59
N PHE A 105 13.64 -0.53 21.40
CA PHE A 105 12.64 -1.53 21.04
C PHE A 105 11.23 -0.93 21.05
N ASP A 106 10.35 -1.66 20.39
CA ASP A 106 9.05 -1.21 19.91
C ASP A 106 7.99 -1.41 21.04
N ALA A 107 7.09 -0.45 21.28
CA ALA A 107 6.18 -0.38 22.46
C ALA A 107 4.86 -1.19 22.36
N ALA A 108 4.23 -1.53 23.49
CA ALA A 108 3.10 -2.49 23.57
C ALA A 108 1.76 -2.01 22.96
N ASP A 109 1.65 -0.73 22.63
CA ASP A 109 0.49 -0.03 22.05
C ASP A 109 0.26 -0.30 20.55
N ARG A 110 0.86 -1.36 19.99
CA ARG A 110 0.88 -1.64 18.53
C ARG A 110 -0.10 -2.72 18.04
N LEU A 111 -0.95 -3.25 18.92
CA LEU A 111 -1.97 -4.22 18.52
C LEU A 111 -3.07 -3.54 17.70
N PHE A 112 -3.61 -4.26 16.71
CA PHE A 112 -4.75 -3.77 15.94
C PHE A 112 -6.01 -3.76 16.83
N LEU A 113 -6.57 -2.56 17.04
CA LEU A 113 -7.75 -2.35 17.90
C LEU A 113 -8.93 -1.74 17.13
N SER A 114 -8.67 -0.96 16.08
CA SER A 114 -9.70 -0.24 15.32
C SER A 114 -9.26 0.00 13.88
N VAL A 115 -10.25 0.19 13.01
CA VAL A 115 -10.08 0.62 11.61
C VAL A 115 -10.11 2.14 11.43
N GLN A 116 -10.41 2.90 12.50
CA GLN A 116 -10.45 4.36 12.52
C GLN A 116 -9.06 4.99 12.69
#